data_AF-A0A3M1F8Q8-F1
#
_entry.id   AF-A0A3M1F8Q8-F1
#
_cell.length_a   1.000
_cell.length_b   1.000
_cell.length_c   1.000
_cell.angle_alpha   90.00
_cell.angle_beta   90.00
_cell.angle_gamma   90.00
#
_symmetry.space_group_name_H-M   'P 1'
#
loop_
_entity.id
_entity.type
_entity.pdbx_description
1 polymer ?
#
loop_
_entity_poly.entity_id
_entity_poly.type
_entity_poly.pdbx_seq_one_letter_code
_entity_poly.pdbx_strand_id
1 'polypeptide(L)'
;PTVILGMILGALVFAWACEAFGIGGGIVALFLYTFSPNILAHSRLITTDIPVTLGIFASVYTLWRYVCVPSRKRLVVAGVAFGLAQLTKVTAHYLVFLAPLLLSLDALRAGFEEIGRGGDAIGGWRAKGRRLLHRQKRVLGITLILWLFGLFFLNLGFGFEGTFTPLSGYEKLWSPAFRRLAALPLLKDLPLPLPYAFVEGIDMLADHIVKGRWAFLLGEHRTWGFPHYFLVAFLVKVPSAMLVLLGISVWLFATGRVRAGNAEIFWIVPILFFFVYFSFFFHNHIGLRYILPIFPFLFLFVSRVVSYRPLPTPFGAVVSVLLLAYGAGSAAIHPHYLAFFNQLAGGPEKGWKILIDSN
;
A
#
# COMPACT_ATOMS: atom_id res chain seq x y z
N PRO A 1 0.14 20.11 9.54
CA PRO A 1 -0.79 18.97 9.32
C PRO A 1 -0.10 17.69 8.80
N THR A 2 0.62 17.72 7.66
CA THR A 2 1.26 16.53 7.08
C THR A 2 2.27 15.85 8.01
N VAL A 3 3.09 16.62 8.72
CA VAL A 3 4.05 16.10 9.70
C VAL A 3 3.36 15.28 10.80
N ILE A 4 2.22 15.76 11.31
CA ILE A 4 1.44 15.04 12.33
C ILE A 4 0.93 13.70 11.77
N LEU A 5 0.43 13.68 10.53
CA LEU A 5 0.00 12.44 9.88
C LEU A 5 1.18 11.48 9.66
N GLY A 6 2.37 12.00 9.35
CA GLY A 6 3.61 11.22 9.30
C GLY A 6 3.96 10.62 10.67
N MET A 7 3.88 11.40 11.74
CA MET A 7 4.12 10.88 13.10
C MET A 7 3.13 9.78 13.49
N ILE A 8 1.84 9.94 13.16
CA ILE A 8 0.81 8.90 13.38
C ILE A 8 1.15 7.64 12.59
N LEU A 9 1.54 7.78 11.31
CA LEU A 9 1.98 6.65 10.50
C LEU A 9 3.19 5.93 11.12
N GLY A 10 4.20 6.66 11.57
CA GLY A 10 5.36 6.11 12.27
C GLY A 10 4.96 5.34 13.54
N ALA A 11 4.03 5.89 14.34
CA ALA A 11 3.51 5.22 15.53
C ALA A 11 2.79 3.89 15.19
N LEU A 12 2.00 3.86 14.10
CA LEU A 12 1.36 2.63 13.63
C LEU A 12 2.38 1.61 13.10
N VAL A 13 3.43 2.06 12.41
CA VAL A 13 4.53 1.18 11.94
C VAL A 13 5.22 0.53 13.13
N PHE A 14 5.57 1.32 14.16
CA PHE A 14 6.14 0.80 15.40
C PHE A 14 5.20 -0.21 16.07
N ALA A 15 3.91 0.14 16.24
CA ALA A 15 2.95 -0.71 16.92
C ALA A 15 2.77 -2.07 16.22
N TRP A 16 2.60 -2.07 14.90
CA TRP A 16 2.41 -3.33 14.17
C TRP A 16 3.68 -4.19 14.16
N ALA A 17 4.86 -3.58 14.01
CA ALA A 17 6.12 -4.31 14.11
C ALA A 17 6.34 -4.91 15.51
N CYS A 18 5.97 -4.20 16.58
CA CYS A 18 5.99 -4.73 17.94
C CYS A 18 5.09 -5.96 18.10
N GLU A 19 3.90 -5.94 17.52
CA GLU A 19 2.98 -7.08 17.57
C GLU A 19 3.49 -8.31 16.80
N ALA A 20 4.32 -8.12 15.77
CA ALA A 20 4.86 -9.21 14.97
C ALA A 20 6.20 -9.76 15.48
N PHE A 21 7.08 -8.89 15.97
CA PHE A 21 8.50 -9.21 16.24
C PHE A 21 8.99 -8.71 17.61
N GLY A 22 8.09 -8.21 18.45
CA GLY A 22 8.43 -7.60 19.74
C GLY A 22 9.08 -6.22 19.60
N ILE A 23 9.50 -5.66 20.74
CA ILE A 23 10.02 -4.28 20.83
C ILE A 23 11.22 -4.05 19.89
N GLY A 24 12.12 -5.03 19.75
CA GLY A 24 13.27 -4.92 18.84
C GLY A 24 12.85 -4.71 17.38
N GLY A 25 11.89 -5.50 16.88
CA GLY A 25 11.34 -5.32 15.54
C GLY A 25 10.61 -3.99 15.39
N GLY A 26 9.89 -3.55 16.43
CA GLY A 26 9.28 -2.22 16.52
C GLY A 26 10.28 -1.09 16.31
N ILE A 27 11.37 -1.09 17.10
CA ILE A 27 12.42 -0.07 17.03
C ILE A 27 13.07 -0.04 15.64
N VAL A 28 13.38 -1.20 15.06
CA VAL A 28 13.98 -1.24 13.72
C VAL A 28 13.02 -0.75 12.65
N ALA A 29 11.74 -1.15 12.70
CA ALA A 29 10.75 -0.66 11.74
C ALA A 29 10.58 0.86 11.83
N LEU A 30 10.51 1.40 13.05
CA LEU A 30 10.43 2.84 13.28
C LEU A 30 11.69 3.56 12.81
N PHE A 31 12.88 3.02 13.08
CA PHE A 31 14.14 3.58 12.61
C PHE A 31 14.21 3.63 11.07
N LEU A 32 13.83 2.55 10.39
CA LEU A 32 13.74 2.52 8.93
C LEU A 32 12.73 3.56 8.41
N TYR A 33 11.60 3.72 9.10
CA TYR A 33 10.60 4.72 8.75
C TYR A 33 11.14 6.16 8.91
N THR A 34 11.71 6.49 10.08
CA THR A 34 12.13 7.86 10.43
C THR A 34 13.34 8.31 9.62
N PHE A 35 14.25 7.40 9.28
CA PHE A 35 15.42 7.71 8.46
C PHE A 35 15.20 7.45 6.97
N SER A 36 13.98 7.19 6.51
CA SER A 36 13.73 7.04 5.07
C SER A 36 13.75 8.39 4.34
N PRO A 37 14.67 8.61 3.37
CA PRO A 37 14.69 9.86 2.61
C PRO A 37 13.37 10.12 1.89
N ASN A 38 12.71 9.08 1.37
CA ASN A 38 11.42 9.21 0.69
C ASN A 38 10.30 9.62 1.66
N ILE A 39 10.24 9.04 2.86
CA ILE A 39 9.24 9.45 3.87
C ILE A 39 9.50 10.88 4.34
N LEU A 40 10.76 11.23 4.62
CA LEU A 40 11.15 12.58 5.05
C LEU A 40 10.87 13.63 3.97
N ALA A 41 11.12 13.30 2.70
CA ALA A 41 10.83 14.17 1.56
C ALA A 41 9.34 14.49 1.46
N HIS A 42 8.46 13.49 1.57
CA HIS A 42 7.02 13.69 1.42
C HIS A 42 6.32 14.18 2.71
N SER A 43 6.90 13.97 3.90
CA SER A 43 6.29 14.39 5.17
C SER A 43 6.36 15.90 5.43
N ARG A 44 7.27 16.61 4.77
CA ARG A 44 7.42 18.06 4.85
C ARG A 44 6.67 18.83 3.76
N LEU A 45 6.03 18.14 2.81
CA LEU A 45 5.29 18.76 1.72
C LEU A 45 3.79 18.74 2.05
N ILE A 46 3.06 19.76 1.60
CA ILE A 46 1.59 19.79 1.71
C ILE A 46 1.02 19.04 0.50
N THR A 47 1.11 17.70 0.51
CA THR A 47 0.55 16.80 -0.52
C THR A 47 -0.32 15.71 0.08
N THR A 48 -1.02 14.96 -0.77
CA THR A 48 -1.87 13.82 -0.37
C THR A 48 -1.11 12.51 -0.18
N ASP A 49 0.21 12.49 -0.36
CA ASP A 49 1.01 11.25 -0.39
C ASP A 49 1.17 10.60 1.00
N ILE A 50 1.40 11.39 2.05
CA ILE A 50 1.41 10.88 3.43
C ILE A 50 0.00 10.53 3.93
N PRO A 51 -1.04 11.38 3.73
CA PRO A 51 -2.42 10.99 4.04
C PRO A 51 -2.84 9.65 3.43
N VAL A 52 -2.58 9.42 2.13
CA VAL A 52 -2.95 8.15 1.48
C VAL A 52 -2.13 6.97 2.00
N THR A 53 -0.83 7.18 2.25
CA THR A 53 0.05 6.15 2.83
C THR A 53 -0.46 5.74 4.22
N LEU A 54 -0.81 6.72 5.07
CA LEU A 54 -1.42 6.49 6.37
C LEU A 54 -2.75 5.77 6.26
N GLY A 55 -3.66 6.24 5.40
CA GLY A 55 -4.99 5.66 5.23
C GLY A 55 -4.93 4.20 4.79
N ILE A 56 -4.11 3.88 3.79
CA ILE A 56 -3.90 2.50 3.32
C ILE A 56 -3.30 1.65 4.43
N PHE A 57 -2.22 2.10 5.06
CA PHE A 57 -1.55 1.33 6.10
C PHE A 57 -2.47 1.07 7.31
N ALA A 58 -3.18 2.09 7.81
CA ALA A 58 -4.11 1.97 8.92
C ALA A 58 -5.29 1.04 8.58
N SER A 59 -5.82 1.10 7.36
CA SER A 59 -6.90 0.23 6.89
C SER A 59 -6.47 -1.24 6.90
N VAL A 60 -5.28 -1.53 6.34
CA VAL A 60 -4.77 -2.90 6.29
C VAL A 60 -4.39 -3.39 7.69
N TYR A 61 -3.80 -2.54 8.53
CA TYR A 61 -3.43 -2.91 9.90
C TYR A 61 -4.63 -3.26 10.76
N THR A 62 -5.67 -2.41 10.74
CA THR A 62 -6.90 -2.64 11.50
C THR A 62 -7.70 -3.83 10.97
N LEU A 63 -7.66 -4.08 9.65
CA LEU A 63 -8.21 -5.29 9.04
C LEU A 63 -7.47 -6.56 9.51
N TRP A 64 -6.14 -6.54 9.52
CA TRP A 64 -5.33 -7.65 10.07
C TRP A 64 -5.67 -7.91 11.53
N ARG A 65 -5.75 -6.87 12.36
CA ARG A 65 -6.17 -6.95 13.77
C ARG A 65 -7.57 -7.56 13.92
N TYR A 66 -8.51 -7.22 13.04
CA TYR A 66 -9.84 -7.84 13.01
C TYR A 66 -9.76 -9.32 12.68
N VAL A 67 -8.96 -9.70 11.67
CA VAL A 67 -8.79 -11.11 11.27
C VAL A 67 -8.17 -11.95 12.38
N CYS A 68 -7.17 -11.42 13.10
CA CYS A 68 -6.54 -12.12 14.21
C CYS A 68 -7.48 -12.37 15.40
N VAL A 69 -8.31 -11.38 15.77
CA VAL A 69 -9.31 -11.54 16.83
C VAL A 69 -10.61 -10.85 16.41
N PRO A 70 -11.54 -11.58 15.76
CA PRO A 70 -12.76 -10.97 15.24
C PRO A 70 -13.64 -10.39 16.34
N SER A 71 -14.02 -9.12 16.20
CA SER A 71 -15.00 -8.46 17.08
C SER A 71 -15.72 -7.34 16.33
N ARG A 72 -16.94 -7.01 16.77
CA ARG A 72 -17.73 -5.90 16.20
C ARG A 72 -16.97 -4.57 16.30
N LYS A 73 -16.33 -4.31 17.45
CA LYS A 73 -15.51 -3.11 17.67
C LYS A 73 -14.36 -3.00 16.65
N ARG A 74 -13.59 -4.08 16.44
CA ARG A 74 -12.49 -4.08 15.46
C ARG A 74 -12.98 -3.95 14.02
N LEU A 75 -14.15 -4.52 13.70
CA LEU A 75 -14.76 -4.35 12.37
C LEU A 75 -15.15 -2.90 12.12
N VAL A 76 -15.76 -2.22 13.10
CA VAL A 76 -16.08 -0.79 13.00
C VAL A 76 -14.81 0.04 12.83
N VAL A 77 -13.76 -0.22 13.62
CA VAL A 77 -12.48 0.48 13.48
C VAL A 77 -11.86 0.25 12.10
N ALA A 78 -11.90 -0.98 11.58
CA ALA A 78 -11.43 -1.28 10.23
C ALA A 78 -12.26 -0.57 9.14
N GLY A 79 -13.59 -0.53 9.30
CA GLY A 79 -14.50 0.20 8.41
C GLY A 79 -14.24 1.70 8.42
N VAL A 80 -14.07 2.31 9.59
CA VAL A 80 -13.75 3.74 9.73
C VAL A 80 -12.39 4.05 9.10
N ALA A 81 -11.35 3.26 9.38
CA ALA A 81 -10.03 3.44 8.76
C ALA A 81 -10.12 3.32 7.23
N PHE A 82 -10.83 2.29 6.73
CA PHE A 82 -11.09 2.08 5.30
C PHE A 82 -11.81 3.27 4.66
N GLY A 83 -12.86 3.78 5.30
CA GLY A 83 -13.67 4.89 4.81
C GLY A 83 -12.90 6.21 4.80
N LEU A 84 -12.21 6.55 5.88
CA LEU A 84 -11.36 7.74 5.94
C LEU A 84 -10.23 7.69 4.92
N ALA A 85 -9.68 6.50 4.62
CA ALA A 85 -8.67 6.35 3.59
C ALA A 85 -9.19 6.78 2.20
N GLN A 86 -10.46 6.49 1.87
CA GLN A 86 -11.04 6.84 0.56
C GLN A 86 -11.05 8.35 0.30
N LEU A 87 -11.13 9.17 1.35
CA LEU A 87 -11.13 10.64 1.25
C LEU A 87 -9.75 11.23 0.93
N THR A 88 -8.67 10.45 1.00
CA THR A 88 -7.31 10.99 0.91
C THR A 88 -6.80 11.22 -0.50
N LYS A 89 -7.00 10.23 -1.39
CA LYS A 89 -6.48 10.23 -2.76
C LYS A 89 -7.15 9.11 -3.55
N VAL A 90 -7.26 9.25 -4.87
CA VAL A 90 -7.78 8.19 -5.74
C VAL A 90 -7.05 6.85 -5.54
N THR A 91 -5.75 6.86 -5.24
CA THR A 91 -4.97 5.66 -4.92
C THR A 91 -5.52 4.85 -3.73
N ALA A 92 -6.20 5.45 -2.75
CA ALA A 92 -6.82 4.67 -1.67
C ALA A 92 -8.00 3.81 -2.15
N HIS A 93 -8.60 4.10 -3.31
CA HIS A 93 -9.73 3.33 -3.86
C HIS A 93 -9.32 1.92 -4.28
N TYR A 94 -8.03 1.68 -4.52
CA TYR A 94 -7.54 0.32 -4.71
C TYR A 94 -7.75 -0.58 -3.48
N LEU A 95 -8.01 -0.01 -2.28
CA LEU A 95 -8.43 -0.78 -1.11
C LEU A 95 -9.72 -1.56 -1.35
N VAL A 96 -10.62 -1.07 -2.21
CA VAL A 96 -11.87 -1.77 -2.60
C VAL A 96 -11.57 -3.16 -3.16
N PHE A 97 -10.46 -3.31 -3.89
CA PHE A 97 -9.98 -4.59 -4.43
C PHE A 97 -9.02 -5.31 -3.48
N LEU A 98 -8.14 -4.57 -2.81
CA LEU A 98 -7.11 -5.15 -1.95
C LEU A 98 -7.71 -5.80 -0.69
N ALA A 99 -8.70 -5.19 -0.04
CA ALA A 99 -9.31 -5.72 1.18
C ALA A 99 -9.97 -7.11 0.98
N PRO A 100 -10.86 -7.31 -0.02
CA PRO A 100 -11.40 -8.65 -0.29
C PRO A 100 -10.33 -9.65 -0.71
N LEU A 101 -9.30 -9.22 -1.45
CA LEU A 101 -8.17 -10.08 -1.80
C LEU A 101 -7.45 -10.59 -0.54
N LEU A 102 -7.11 -9.69 0.39
CA LEU A 102 -6.46 -10.05 1.66
C LEU A 102 -7.31 -11.02 2.49
N LEU A 103 -8.61 -10.72 2.64
CA LEU A 103 -9.55 -11.58 3.37
C LEU A 103 -9.68 -12.96 2.72
N SER A 104 -9.70 -13.03 1.39
CA SER A 104 -9.79 -14.28 0.64
C SER A 104 -8.52 -15.12 0.79
N LEU A 105 -7.34 -14.50 0.70
CA LEU A 105 -6.05 -15.18 0.86
C LEU A 105 -5.85 -15.69 2.28
N ASP A 106 -6.24 -14.93 3.31
CA ASP A 106 -6.20 -15.40 4.69
C ASP A 106 -7.19 -16.56 4.93
N ALA A 107 -8.41 -16.45 4.38
CA ALA A 107 -9.41 -17.52 4.46
C ALA A 107 -8.93 -18.82 3.78
N LEU A 108 -8.25 -18.71 2.64
CA LEU A 108 -7.63 -19.83 1.94
C LEU A 108 -6.48 -20.43 2.75
N ARG A 109 -5.56 -19.60 3.25
CA ARG A 109 -4.44 -20.04 4.11
C ARG A 109 -4.94 -20.84 5.31
N ALA A 110 -5.90 -20.30 6.04
CA ALA A 110 -6.48 -20.97 7.20
C ALA A 110 -7.21 -22.27 6.82
N GLY A 111 -7.79 -22.36 5.62
CA GLY A 111 -8.33 -23.61 5.07
C GLY A 111 -7.25 -24.66 4.81
N PHE A 112 -6.10 -24.27 4.25
CA PHE A 112 -4.97 -25.19 4.02
C PHE A 112 -4.33 -25.66 5.33
N GLU A 113 -4.17 -24.77 6.33
CA GLU A 113 -3.63 -25.12 7.65
C GLU A 113 -4.51 -26.14 8.39
N GLU A 114 -5.85 -26.04 8.27
CA GLU A 114 -6.78 -27.02 8.83
C GLU A 114 -6.66 -28.40 8.15
N ILE A 115 -6.45 -28.43 6.83
CA ILE A 115 -6.24 -29.68 6.08
C ILE A 115 -4.95 -30.37 6.51
N GLY A 116 -3.87 -29.62 6.74
CA GLY A 116 -2.58 -30.19 7.16
C GLY A 116 -2.57 -30.71 8.61
N ARG A 117 -3.44 -30.18 9.48
CA ARG A 117 -3.54 -30.59 10.90
C ARG A 117 -4.52 -31.75 11.15
N GLY A 118 -5.52 -31.93 10.30
CA GLY A 118 -6.51 -33.00 10.41
C GLY A 118 -6.14 -34.20 9.55
N GLY A 119 -5.60 -35.27 10.17
CA GLY A 119 -5.46 -36.60 9.57
C GLY A 119 -6.79 -37.33 9.29
N ASP A 120 -7.93 -36.63 9.37
CA ASP A 120 -9.25 -37.24 9.24
C ASP A 120 -9.67 -37.38 7.78
N ALA A 121 -9.42 -38.58 7.27
CA ALA A 121 -9.88 -39.12 5.99
C ALA A 121 -11.42 -39.25 5.85
N ILE A 122 -12.23 -38.66 6.74
CA ILE A 122 -13.68 -38.93 6.82
C ILE A 122 -14.53 -37.72 6.38
N GLY A 123 -13.94 -36.52 6.29
CA GLY A 123 -14.60 -35.35 5.71
C GLY A 123 -14.44 -35.30 4.18
N GLY A 124 -15.30 -35.99 3.44
CA GLY A 124 -15.27 -36.00 1.97
C GLY A 124 -15.19 -34.60 1.36
N TRP A 125 -14.69 -34.48 0.12
CA TRP A 125 -14.50 -33.21 -0.62
C TRP A 125 -15.67 -32.23 -0.50
N ARG A 126 -16.90 -32.73 -0.38
CA ARG A 126 -18.14 -31.95 -0.14
C ARG A 126 -18.17 -31.21 1.20
N ALA A 127 -17.69 -31.80 2.29
CA ALA A 127 -17.62 -31.15 3.60
C ALA A 127 -16.54 -30.04 3.62
N LYS A 128 -15.40 -30.28 2.96
CA LYS A 128 -14.33 -29.29 2.77
C LYS A 128 -14.82 -28.10 1.93
N GLY A 129 -15.51 -28.38 0.82
CA GLY A 129 -16.12 -27.35 -0.03
C GLY A 129 -17.15 -26.49 0.70
N ARG A 130 -18.00 -27.08 1.56
CA ARG A 130 -18.97 -26.34 2.37
C ARG A 130 -18.31 -25.39 3.38
N ARG A 131 -17.23 -25.81 4.04
CA ARG A 131 -16.48 -24.95 4.98
C ARG A 131 -15.80 -23.78 4.26
N LEU A 132 -15.17 -24.04 3.12
CA LEU A 132 -14.56 -22.98 2.30
C LEU A 132 -15.63 -21.98 1.80
N LEU A 133 -16.78 -22.48 1.32
CA LEU A 133 -17.89 -21.63 0.90
C LEU A 133 -18.42 -20.77 2.05
N HIS A 134 -18.56 -21.32 3.26
CA HIS A 134 -18.99 -20.54 4.42
C HIS A 134 -17.98 -19.44 4.78
N ARG A 135 -16.68 -19.71 4.70
CA ARG A 135 -15.63 -18.70 4.87
C ARG A 135 -15.73 -17.60 3.81
N GLN A 136 -15.91 -17.97 2.55
CA GLN A 136 -16.03 -17.00 1.45
C GLN A 136 -17.30 -16.15 1.56
N LYS A 137 -18.43 -16.72 2.02
CA LYS A 137 -19.63 -15.95 2.34
C LYS A 137 -19.37 -14.92 3.45
N ARG A 138 -18.59 -15.29 4.47
CA ARG A 138 -18.17 -14.36 5.53
C ARG A 138 -17.24 -13.26 4.99
N VAL A 139 -16.30 -13.59 4.11
CA VAL A 139 -15.44 -12.63 3.42
C VAL A 139 -16.29 -11.62 2.64
N LEU A 140 -17.29 -12.10 1.89
CA LEU A 140 -18.22 -11.23 1.16
C LEU A 140 -18.98 -10.29 2.11
N GLY A 141 -19.54 -10.83 3.20
CA GLY A 141 -20.25 -10.01 4.20
C GLY A 141 -19.37 -8.92 4.82
N ILE A 142 -18.13 -9.24 5.19
CA ILE A 142 -17.16 -8.25 5.72
C ILE A 142 -16.82 -7.22 4.64
N THR A 143 -16.57 -7.66 3.41
CA THR A 143 -16.24 -6.79 2.28
C THR A 143 -17.36 -5.78 2.03
N LEU A 144 -18.61 -6.23 2.01
CA LEU A 144 -19.77 -5.36 1.85
C LEU A 144 -19.85 -4.32 2.96
N ILE A 145 -19.60 -4.72 4.22
CA ILE A 145 -19.56 -3.77 5.34
C ILE A 145 -18.46 -2.73 5.11
N LEU A 146 -17.25 -3.13 4.75
CA LEU A 146 -16.15 -2.18 4.47
C LEU A 146 -16.51 -1.22 3.33
N TRP A 147 -17.12 -1.71 2.25
CA TRP A 147 -17.56 -0.89 1.14
C TRP A 147 -18.66 0.08 1.55
N LEU A 148 -19.61 -0.33 2.38
CA LEU A 148 -20.64 0.57 2.93
C LEU A 148 -20.02 1.68 3.79
N PHE A 149 -19.02 1.36 4.61
CA PHE A 149 -18.24 2.38 5.32
C PHE A 149 -17.50 3.31 4.35
N GLY A 150 -16.90 2.77 3.28
CA GLY A 150 -16.29 3.54 2.20
C GLY A 150 -17.26 4.55 1.58
N LEU A 151 -18.41 4.08 1.13
CA LEU A 151 -19.47 4.91 0.57
C LEU A 151 -19.97 5.95 1.57
N PHE A 152 -20.21 5.55 2.82
CA PHE A 152 -20.69 6.46 3.86
C PHE A 152 -19.69 7.59 4.12
N PHE A 153 -18.41 7.29 4.33
CA PHE A 153 -17.39 8.31 4.60
C PHE A 153 -17.08 9.17 3.39
N LEU A 154 -17.10 8.62 2.17
CA LEU A 154 -17.02 9.43 0.94
C LEU A 154 -18.16 10.44 0.89
N ASN A 155 -19.41 10.01 1.04
CA ASN A 155 -20.55 10.91 1.01
C ASN A 155 -20.51 11.93 2.16
N LEU A 156 -20.19 11.50 3.37
CA LEU A 156 -20.04 12.38 4.52
C LEU A 156 -18.96 13.46 4.30
N GLY A 157 -17.79 13.08 3.75
CA GLY A 157 -16.69 14.00 3.51
C GLY A 157 -16.98 15.06 2.45
N PHE A 158 -17.88 14.77 1.52
CA PHE A 158 -18.39 15.71 0.52
C PHE A 158 -19.75 16.31 0.90
N GLY A 159 -20.18 16.17 2.17
CA GLY A 159 -21.43 16.77 2.66
C GLY A 159 -22.71 16.22 2.01
N PHE A 160 -22.66 15.02 1.43
CA PHE A 160 -23.72 14.40 0.62
C PHE A 160 -24.13 15.22 -0.62
N GLU A 161 -23.25 16.10 -1.08
CA GLU A 161 -23.51 16.99 -2.21
C GLU A 161 -23.62 16.20 -3.53
N GLY A 162 -24.81 16.27 -4.16
CA GLY A 162 -25.09 15.61 -5.43
C GLY A 162 -24.93 14.08 -5.38
N THR A 163 -25.01 13.47 -4.20
CA THR A 163 -25.10 12.01 -4.07
C THR A 163 -26.34 11.51 -4.80
N PHE A 164 -26.24 10.38 -5.48
CA PHE A 164 -27.28 9.80 -6.34
C PHE A 164 -27.52 10.52 -7.66
N THR A 165 -26.70 11.52 -8.02
CA THR A 165 -26.74 12.08 -9.38
C THR A 165 -26.36 10.99 -10.40
N PRO A 166 -27.26 10.66 -11.35
CA PRO A 166 -26.97 9.68 -12.39
C PRO A 166 -25.98 10.24 -13.42
N LEU A 167 -25.38 9.39 -14.25
CA LEU A 167 -24.42 9.82 -15.28
C LEU A 167 -25.02 10.81 -16.28
N SER A 168 -26.33 10.71 -16.56
CA SER A 168 -27.08 11.65 -17.40
C SER A 168 -27.21 13.06 -16.79
N GLY A 169 -27.01 13.20 -15.48
CA GLY A 169 -27.09 14.47 -14.76
C GLY A 169 -25.79 15.28 -14.71
N TYR A 170 -24.69 14.78 -15.27
CA TYR A 170 -23.42 15.51 -15.33
C TYR A 170 -23.41 16.45 -16.54
N GLU A 171 -23.11 17.72 -16.31
CA GLU A 171 -23.03 18.73 -17.39
C GLU A 171 -21.99 18.37 -18.45
N LYS A 172 -20.89 17.74 -18.01
CA LYS A 172 -19.77 17.37 -18.86
C LYS A 172 -19.13 16.06 -18.41
N LEU A 173 -19.08 15.11 -19.33
CA LEU A 173 -18.28 13.89 -19.19
C LEU A 173 -16.98 14.04 -20.01
N TRP A 174 -15.86 14.13 -19.30
CA TRP A 174 -14.52 14.37 -19.81
C TRP A 174 -13.97 13.16 -20.57
N SER A 175 -14.03 11.97 -19.97
CA SER A 175 -13.37 10.80 -20.53
C SER A 175 -14.25 10.05 -21.55
N PRO A 176 -13.64 9.40 -22.56
CA PRO A 176 -14.37 8.50 -23.45
C PRO A 176 -15.05 7.33 -22.72
N ALA A 177 -14.49 6.87 -21.60
CA ALA A 177 -15.03 5.75 -20.83
C ALA A 177 -16.37 6.11 -20.19
N PHE A 178 -16.46 7.26 -19.51
CA PHE A 178 -17.71 7.71 -18.90
C PHE A 178 -18.77 8.07 -19.94
N ARG A 179 -18.38 8.66 -21.08
CA ARG A 179 -19.31 8.87 -22.20
C ARG A 179 -19.91 7.56 -22.72
N ARG A 180 -19.12 6.49 -22.81
CA ARG A 180 -19.62 5.16 -23.19
C ARG A 180 -20.55 4.56 -22.13
N LEU A 181 -20.23 4.71 -20.85
CA LEU A 181 -21.10 4.26 -19.76
C LEU A 181 -22.44 5.01 -19.76
N ALA A 182 -22.43 6.33 -19.97
CA ALA A 182 -23.63 7.15 -20.05
C ALA A 182 -24.47 6.90 -21.31
N ALA A 183 -23.90 6.28 -22.35
CA ALA A 183 -24.66 5.86 -23.53
C ALA A 183 -25.44 4.57 -23.33
N LEU A 184 -25.15 3.79 -22.28
CA LEU A 184 -25.84 2.53 -21.99
C LEU A 184 -27.18 2.81 -21.29
N PRO A 185 -28.33 2.35 -21.83
CA PRO A 185 -29.65 2.68 -21.30
C PRO A 185 -29.87 2.32 -19.83
N LEU A 186 -29.24 1.25 -19.36
CA LEU A 186 -29.34 0.77 -17.98
C LEU A 186 -28.46 1.55 -16.99
N LEU A 187 -27.40 2.21 -17.47
CA LEU A 187 -26.41 2.87 -16.60
C LEU A 187 -26.54 4.40 -16.62
N LYS A 188 -27.14 4.97 -17.67
CA LYS A 188 -27.26 6.42 -17.82
C LYS A 188 -28.02 7.07 -16.67
N ASP A 189 -29.12 6.45 -16.23
CA ASP A 189 -30.04 6.98 -15.20
C ASP A 189 -29.90 6.24 -13.87
N LEU A 190 -28.89 5.38 -13.72
CA LEU A 190 -28.63 4.67 -12.47
C LEU A 190 -28.13 5.66 -11.41
N PRO A 191 -28.84 5.86 -10.29
CA PRO A 191 -28.40 6.75 -9.23
C PRO A 191 -27.09 6.23 -8.62
N LEU A 192 -26.03 7.02 -8.70
CA LEU A 192 -24.71 6.63 -8.20
C LEU A 192 -24.60 6.94 -6.71
N PRO A 193 -24.33 5.98 -5.82
CA PRO A 193 -24.20 6.21 -4.37
C PRO A 193 -22.87 6.91 -4.00
N LEU A 194 -22.42 7.85 -4.83
CA LEU A 194 -21.17 8.58 -4.73
C LEU A 194 -21.44 10.08 -4.88
N PRO A 195 -20.62 10.96 -4.27
CA PRO A 195 -20.73 12.40 -4.43
C PRO A 195 -20.50 12.84 -5.88
N TYR A 196 -21.17 13.91 -6.31
CA TYR A 196 -21.03 14.45 -7.67
C TYR A 196 -19.56 14.79 -8.00
N ALA A 197 -18.93 15.62 -7.17
CA ALA A 197 -17.55 16.06 -7.39
C ALA A 197 -16.54 14.91 -7.37
N PHE A 198 -16.83 13.84 -6.62
CA PHE A 198 -15.97 12.67 -6.59
C PHE A 198 -15.99 11.92 -7.93
N VAL A 199 -17.18 11.65 -8.46
CA VAL A 199 -17.35 10.98 -9.74
C VAL A 199 -16.75 11.82 -10.88
N GLU A 200 -17.00 13.13 -10.87
CA GLU A 200 -16.40 14.07 -11.82
C GLU A 200 -14.87 14.02 -11.76
N GLY A 201 -14.28 14.02 -10.56
CA GLY A 201 -12.83 13.91 -10.38
C GLY A 201 -12.23 12.61 -10.94
N ILE A 202 -12.94 11.48 -10.80
CA ILE A 202 -12.53 10.20 -11.39
C ILE A 202 -12.60 10.25 -12.92
N ASP A 203 -13.65 10.86 -13.48
CA ASP A 203 -13.81 11.03 -14.91
C ASP A 203 -12.72 11.95 -15.51
N MET A 204 -12.43 13.07 -14.86
CA MET A 204 -11.32 13.96 -15.22
C MET A 204 -9.97 13.24 -15.18
N LEU A 205 -9.74 12.39 -14.17
CA LEU A 205 -8.52 11.60 -14.08
C LEU A 205 -8.43 10.57 -15.22
N ALA A 206 -9.55 9.89 -15.55
CA ALA A 206 -9.62 8.94 -16.64
C ALA A 206 -9.29 9.61 -17.99
N ASP A 207 -9.77 10.83 -18.23
CA ASP A 207 -9.43 11.62 -19.41
C ASP A 207 -7.93 11.98 -19.46
N HIS A 208 -7.35 12.39 -18.33
CA HIS A 208 -5.91 12.69 -18.24
C HIS A 208 -5.04 11.47 -18.51
N ILE A 209 -5.45 10.27 -18.07
CA ILE A 209 -4.72 9.02 -18.35
C ILE A 209 -4.70 8.73 -19.86
N VAL A 210 -5.82 8.98 -20.57
CA VAL A 210 -5.93 8.76 -22.02
C VAL A 210 -5.15 9.78 -22.85
N LYS A 211 -4.94 10.99 -22.34
CA LYS A 211 -4.10 11.99 -23.02
C LYS A 211 -2.60 11.69 -22.90
N GLY A 212 -2.23 10.82 -21.96
CA GLY A 212 -0.84 10.51 -21.64
C GLY A 212 -0.14 11.68 -20.97
N ARG A 213 1.03 11.40 -20.38
CA ARG A 213 1.89 12.41 -19.77
C ARG A 213 3.33 12.03 -20.02
N TRP A 214 4.15 12.99 -20.44
CA TRP A 214 5.58 12.73 -20.62
C TRP A 214 6.22 12.26 -19.31
N ALA A 215 6.99 11.19 -19.43
CA ALA A 215 7.85 10.63 -18.41
C ALA A 215 9.26 10.53 -18.98
N PHE A 216 10.25 10.61 -18.09
CA PHE A 216 11.67 10.47 -18.43
C PHE A 216 12.30 9.35 -17.64
N LEU A 217 13.13 8.56 -18.33
CA LEU A 217 13.89 7.48 -17.73
C LEU A 217 15.16 7.25 -18.54
N LEU A 218 16.32 7.25 -17.87
CA LEU A 218 17.62 6.88 -18.48
C LEU A 218 17.96 7.67 -19.77
N GLY A 219 17.65 8.97 -19.80
CA GLY A 219 17.91 9.81 -20.97
C GLY A 219 16.83 9.78 -22.06
N GLU A 220 15.84 8.89 -21.94
CA GLU A 220 14.71 8.80 -22.88
C GLU A 220 13.46 9.49 -22.34
N HIS A 221 12.64 10.03 -23.25
CA HIS A 221 11.31 10.58 -22.96
C HIS A 221 10.22 9.78 -23.67
N ARG A 222 9.14 9.43 -22.96
CA ARG A 222 7.97 8.73 -23.52
C ARG A 222 6.66 9.29 -22.96
N THR A 223 5.62 9.40 -23.80
CA THR A 223 4.29 9.93 -23.43
C THR A 223 3.45 8.95 -22.62
N TRP A 224 3.78 7.67 -22.70
CA TRP A 224 3.03 6.58 -22.08
C TRP A 224 3.83 5.84 -21.01
N GLY A 225 4.89 6.47 -20.49
CA GLY A 225 5.74 5.89 -19.46
C GLY A 225 6.65 4.75 -19.95
N PHE A 226 7.15 3.98 -18.99
CA PHE A 226 8.09 2.86 -19.13
C PHE A 226 7.70 1.75 -18.14
N PRO A 227 7.47 0.50 -18.57
CA PRO A 227 7.04 -0.56 -17.66
C PRO A 227 7.98 -0.81 -16.47
N HIS A 228 9.27 -0.54 -16.65
CA HIS A 228 10.29 -0.73 -15.62
C HIS A 228 10.58 0.56 -14.81
N TYR A 229 9.80 1.62 -15.00
CA TYR A 229 10.02 2.92 -14.34
C TYR A 229 10.08 2.81 -12.82
N PHE A 230 9.04 2.21 -12.21
CA PHE A 230 8.97 2.10 -10.75
C PHE A 230 10.01 1.13 -10.18
N LEU A 231 10.42 0.12 -10.95
CA LEU A 231 11.53 -0.75 -10.57
C LEU A 231 12.85 0.03 -10.52
N VAL A 232 13.18 0.77 -11.58
CA VAL A 232 14.39 1.60 -11.62
C VAL A 232 14.33 2.66 -10.53
N ALA A 233 13.21 3.38 -10.40
CA ALA A 233 13.00 4.37 -9.35
C ALA A 233 13.20 3.78 -7.96
N PHE A 234 12.61 2.62 -7.66
CA PHE A 234 12.82 1.96 -6.38
C PHE A 234 14.30 1.60 -6.15
N LEU A 235 14.97 1.04 -7.15
CA LEU A 235 16.37 0.62 -7.03
C LEU A 235 17.35 1.79 -6.88
N VAL A 236 17.05 2.98 -7.38
CA VAL A 236 17.96 4.14 -7.31
C VAL A 236 17.61 5.14 -6.22
N LYS A 237 16.34 5.21 -5.81
CA LYS A 237 15.85 6.15 -4.77
C LYS A 237 15.72 5.52 -3.38
N VAL A 238 15.83 4.22 -3.24
CA VAL A 238 15.89 3.55 -1.93
C VAL A 238 17.35 3.41 -1.51
N PRO A 239 17.73 3.79 -0.27
CA PRO A 239 19.10 3.59 0.19
C PRO A 239 19.59 2.15 -0.01
N SER A 240 20.80 1.99 -0.54
CA SER A 240 21.39 0.68 -0.87
C SER A 240 21.40 -0.28 0.33
N ALA A 241 21.66 0.23 1.54
CA ALA A 241 21.57 -0.54 2.78
C ALA A 241 20.17 -1.15 3.00
N MET A 242 19.10 -0.42 2.69
CA MET A 242 17.73 -0.94 2.78
C MET A 242 17.46 -2.03 1.71
N LEU A 243 18.03 -1.90 0.51
CA LEU A 243 17.92 -2.95 -0.52
C LEU A 243 18.63 -4.24 -0.08
N VAL A 244 19.80 -4.15 0.54
CA VAL A 244 20.51 -5.31 1.12
C VAL A 244 19.72 -5.93 2.27
N LEU A 245 19.21 -5.11 3.20
CA LEU A 245 18.37 -5.59 4.30
C LEU A 245 17.07 -6.25 3.77
N LEU A 246 16.49 -5.73 2.70
CA LEU A 246 15.35 -6.34 2.02
C LEU A 246 15.72 -7.71 1.44
N GLY A 247 16.89 -7.83 0.79
CA GLY A 247 17.40 -9.11 0.30
C GLY A 247 17.58 -10.15 1.41
N ILE A 248 18.17 -9.76 2.55
CA ILE A 248 18.31 -10.61 3.74
C ILE A 248 16.92 -11.03 4.25
N SER A 249 15.96 -10.11 4.28
CA SER A 249 14.61 -10.36 4.76
C SER A 249 13.84 -11.33 3.85
N VAL A 250 14.01 -11.21 2.52
CA VAL A 250 13.48 -12.17 1.55
C VAL A 250 14.10 -13.54 1.75
N TRP A 251 15.41 -13.65 1.99
CA TRP A 251 16.07 -14.91 2.29
C TRP A 251 15.53 -15.55 3.59
N LEU A 252 15.38 -14.77 4.67
CA LEU A 252 14.80 -15.22 5.94
C LEU A 252 13.36 -15.71 5.77
N PHE A 253 12.56 -15.00 4.97
CA PHE A 253 11.19 -15.39 4.60
C PHE A 253 11.18 -16.71 3.81
N ALA A 254 11.90 -16.77 2.70
CA ALA A 254 11.90 -17.90 1.78
C ALA A 254 12.37 -19.19 2.45
N THR A 255 13.33 -19.08 3.36
CA THR A 255 13.87 -20.22 4.09
C THR A 255 13.09 -20.56 5.36
N GLY A 256 12.06 -19.78 5.70
CA GLY A 256 11.23 -19.99 6.89
C GLY A 256 11.94 -19.79 8.23
N ARG A 257 13.14 -19.18 8.22
CA ARG A 257 13.95 -18.93 9.43
C ARG A 257 13.29 -17.94 10.37
N VAL A 258 12.57 -16.95 9.83
CA VAL A 258 11.79 -15.98 10.60
C VAL A 258 10.44 -15.78 9.90
N ARG A 259 9.35 -15.98 10.65
CA ARG A 259 7.97 -15.88 10.17
C ARG A 259 7.16 -14.97 11.07
N ALA A 260 6.21 -14.23 10.50
CA ALA A 260 5.25 -13.39 11.22
C ALA A 260 3.80 -13.94 11.14
N GLY A 261 3.66 -15.25 10.95
CA GLY A 261 2.34 -15.90 10.81
C GLY A 261 1.53 -15.31 9.65
N ASN A 262 0.28 -14.94 9.92
CA ASN A 262 -0.63 -14.39 8.90
C ASN A 262 -0.33 -12.94 8.52
N ALA A 263 0.41 -12.19 9.36
CA ALA A 263 0.74 -10.79 9.10
C ALA A 263 1.51 -10.63 7.78
N GLU A 264 2.29 -11.64 7.38
CA GLU A 264 3.06 -11.64 6.14
C GLU A 264 2.17 -11.43 4.90
N ILE A 265 0.96 -12.00 4.87
CA ILE A 265 -0.01 -11.78 3.77
C ILE A 265 -0.37 -10.29 3.70
N PHE A 266 -0.63 -9.68 4.85
CA PHE A 266 -1.05 -8.28 4.97
C PHE A 266 0.08 -7.28 4.72
N TRP A 267 1.33 -7.73 4.51
CA TRP A 267 2.45 -6.89 4.12
C TRP A 267 2.86 -7.15 2.67
N ILE A 268 3.06 -8.41 2.32
CA ILE A 268 3.54 -8.82 1.00
C ILE A 268 2.50 -8.53 -0.07
N VAL A 269 1.22 -8.82 0.18
CA VAL A 269 0.18 -8.62 -0.82
C VAL A 269 0.00 -7.13 -1.15
N PRO A 270 -0.09 -6.18 -0.20
CA PRO A 270 -0.09 -4.76 -0.54
C PRO A 270 1.17 -4.30 -1.29
N ILE A 271 2.36 -4.77 -0.87
CA ILE A 271 3.62 -4.45 -1.57
C ILE A 271 3.53 -4.89 -3.03
N LEU A 272 3.23 -6.16 -3.28
CA LEU A 272 3.16 -6.72 -4.62
C LEU A 272 2.02 -6.10 -5.43
N PHE A 273 0.83 -5.95 -4.83
CA PHE A 273 -0.34 -5.36 -5.49
C PHE A 273 -0.02 -3.97 -6.02
N PHE A 274 0.46 -3.05 -5.17
CA PHE A 274 0.75 -1.68 -5.62
C PHE A 274 1.97 -1.62 -6.52
N PHE A 275 3.04 -2.37 -6.22
CA PHE A 275 4.25 -2.33 -7.02
C PHE A 275 4.03 -2.87 -8.43
N VAL A 276 3.37 -4.03 -8.57
CA VAL A 276 3.03 -4.63 -9.87
C VAL A 276 2.00 -3.77 -10.60
N TYR A 277 0.94 -3.33 -9.92
CA TYR A 277 -0.10 -2.50 -10.54
C TYR A 277 0.49 -1.22 -11.13
N PHE A 278 1.25 -0.46 -10.34
CA PHE A 278 1.82 0.81 -10.81
C PHE A 278 2.94 0.61 -11.85
N SER A 279 3.66 -0.51 -11.84
CA SER A 279 4.68 -0.79 -12.85
C SER A 279 4.10 -1.11 -14.23
N PHE A 280 2.99 -1.87 -14.28
CA PHE A 280 2.50 -2.43 -15.55
C PHE A 280 1.20 -1.81 -16.06
N PHE A 281 0.34 -1.29 -15.18
CA PHE A 281 -1.01 -0.85 -15.54
C PHE A 281 -1.22 0.66 -15.39
N PHE A 282 -0.26 1.35 -14.78
CA PHE A 282 -0.30 2.79 -14.62
C PHE A 282 0.66 3.43 -15.61
N HIS A 283 0.23 4.53 -16.24
CA HIS A 283 0.99 5.18 -17.31
C HIS A 283 1.50 6.57 -16.90
N ASN A 284 1.18 7.02 -15.68
CA ASN A 284 1.54 8.32 -15.14
C ASN A 284 2.78 8.23 -14.24
N HIS A 285 3.96 8.18 -14.85
CA HIS A 285 5.23 7.95 -14.16
C HIS A 285 5.87 9.25 -13.66
N ILE A 286 5.32 9.81 -12.59
CA ILE A 286 5.81 11.08 -11.98
C ILE A 286 6.37 10.81 -10.58
N GLY A 287 7.32 9.88 -10.52
CA GLY A 287 8.11 9.55 -9.35
C GLY A 287 7.49 8.61 -8.34
N LEU A 288 8.28 8.30 -7.30
CA LEU A 288 7.99 7.27 -6.29
C LEU A 288 6.70 7.47 -5.48
N ARG A 289 6.11 8.67 -5.52
CA ARG A 289 4.91 9.04 -4.76
C ARG A 289 3.72 8.08 -4.92
N TYR A 290 3.61 7.40 -6.06
CA TYR A 290 2.53 6.42 -6.30
C TYR A 290 2.76 5.11 -5.56
N ILE A 291 4.02 4.69 -5.42
CA ILE A 291 4.38 3.49 -4.67
C ILE A 291 4.76 3.80 -3.22
N LEU A 292 4.77 5.07 -2.79
CA LEU A 292 5.02 5.45 -1.40
C LEU A 292 4.20 4.65 -0.37
N PRO A 293 2.91 4.30 -0.63
CA PRO A 293 2.12 3.45 0.26
C PRO A 293 2.73 2.09 0.61
N ILE A 294 3.67 1.56 -0.19
CA ILE A 294 4.31 0.26 0.10
C ILE A 294 5.39 0.37 1.19
N PHE A 295 5.97 1.55 1.41
CA PHE A 295 7.15 1.72 2.28
C PHE A 295 6.90 1.29 3.73
N PRO A 296 5.80 1.68 4.39
CA PRO A 296 5.47 1.18 5.72
C PRO A 296 5.47 -0.36 5.81
N PHE A 297 4.89 -1.04 4.83
CA PHE A 297 4.87 -2.50 4.76
C PHE A 297 6.26 -3.09 4.52
N LEU A 298 7.11 -2.44 3.71
CA LEU A 298 8.50 -2.83 3.54
C LEU A 298 9.28 -2.70 4.86
N PHE A 299 9.04 -1.66 5.67
CA PHE A 299 9.69 -1.52 6.97
C PHE A 299 9.28 -2.63 7.95
N LEU A 300 7.99 -3.01 7.96
CA LEU A 300 7.53 -4.19 8.72
C LEU A 300 8.18 -5.48 8.23
N PHE A 301 8.26 -5.66 6.90
CA PHE A 301 8.87 -6.84 6.33
C PHE A 301 10.36 -6.92 6.67
N VAL A 302 11.08 -5.80 6.59
CA VAL A 302 12.53 -5.75 6.84
C VAL A 302 12.88 -5.85 8.32
N SER A 303 12.04 -5.38 9.24
CA SER A 303 12.34 -5.44 10.67
C SER A 303 12.47 -6.87 11.23
N ARG A 304 12.08 -7.89 10.46
CA ARG A 304 12.32 -9.32 10.79
C ARG A 304 13.78 -9.66 11.01
N VAL A 305 14.73 -8.90 10.44
CA VAL A 305 16.17 -9.21 10.53
C VAL A 305 16.65 -9.32 11.98
N VAL A 306 16.09 -8.52 12.89
CA VAL A 306 16.48 -8.55 14.31
C VAL A 306 15.86 -9.69 15.11
N SER A 307 14.93 -10.45 14.51
CA SER A 307 14.32 -11.63 15.13
C SER A 307 15.04 -12.93 14.78
N TYR A 308 16.07 -12.90 13.91
CA TYR A 308 16.77 -14.12 13.51
C TYR A 308 17.84 -14.57 14.50
N ARG A 309 18.77 -13.67 14.83
CA ARG A 309 19.89 -13.93 15.74
C ARG A 309 20.12 -12.70 16.63
N PRO A 310 20.62 -12.91 17.86
CA PRO A 310 21.00 -11.79 18.73
C PRO A 310 22.03 -10.87 18.08
N LEU A 311 21.98 -9.58 18.45
CA LEU A 311 22.94 -8.56 17.98
C LEU A 311 24.43 -8.89 18.22
N PRO A 312 24.88 -9.53 19.32
CA PRO A 312 26.31 -9.83 19.52
C PRO A 312 26.86 -10.95 18.60
N THR A 313 26.10 -11.40 17.60
CA THR A 313 26.56 -12.38 16.61
C THR A 313 27.17 -11.67 15.39
N PRO A 314 28.01 -12.35 14.57
CA PRO A 314 28.49 -11.77 13.31
C PRO A 314 27.36 -11.30 12.39
N PHE A 315 26.24 -12.03 12.37
CA PHE A 315 25.03 -11.62 11.65
C PHE A 315 24.44 -10.32 12.22
N GLY A 316 24.33 -10.23 13.54
CA GLY A 316 23.87 -9.03 14.23
C GLY A 316 24.76 -7.81 13.94
N ALA A 317 26.08 -7.98 13.92
CA ALA A 317 27.03 -6.93 13.55
C ALA A 317 26.81 -6.44 12.10
N VAL A 318 26.61 -7.35 11.13
CA VAL A 318 26.28 -6.98 9.74
C VAL A 318 24.99 -6.18 9.67
N VAL A 319 23.93 -6.62 10.36
CA VAL A 319 22.65 -5.89 10.42
C VAL A 319 22.83 -4.50 11.05
N SER A 320 23.58 -4.38 12.14
CA SER A 320 23.89 -3.10 12.79
C SER A 320 24.65 -2.15 11.86
N VAL A 321 25.68 -2.63 11.15
CA VAL A 321 26.43 -1.83 10.18
C VAL A 321 25.51 -1.34 9.05
N LEU A 322 24.63 -2.20 8.53
CA LEU A 322 23.67 -1.82 7.49
C LEU A 322 22.66 -0.77 8.00
N LEU A 323 22.16 -0.90 9.23
CA LEU A 323 21.26 0.11 9.83
C LEU A 323 21.97 1.44 10.05
N LEU A 324 23.23 1.42 10.51
CA LEU A 324 24.03 2.64 10.66
C LEU A 324 24.29 3.29 9.30
N ALA A 325 24.66 2.51 8.28
CA ALA A 325 24.85 3.00 6.92
C ALA A 325 23.56 3.59 6.33
N TYR A 326 22.41 2.98 6.62
CA TYR A 326 21.09 3.50 6.25
C TYR A 326 20.82 4.89 6.86
N GLY A 327 20.97 5.01 8.18
CA GLY A 327 20.76 6.26 8.90
C GLY A 327 21.74 7.35 8.46
N ALA A 328 23.02 7.01 8.30
CA ALA A 328 24.05 7.94 7.84
C ALA A 328 23.78 8.44 6.42
N GLY A 329 23.36 7.56 5.50
CA GLY A 329 23.02 7.94 4.13
C GLY A 329 21.85 8.92 4.05
N SER A 330 20.87 8.79 4.96
CA SER A 330 19.76 9.74 5.07
C SER A 330 20.18 11.06 5.70
N ALA A 331 20.97 11.01 6.77
CA ALA A 331 21.48 12.21 7.43
C ALA A 331 22.38 13.04 6.48
N ALA A 332 23.20 12.38 5.66
CA ALA A 332 24.12 13.03 4.73
C ALA A 332 23.42 13.85 3.63
N ILE A 333 22.17 13.52 3.27
CA ILE A 333 21.42 14.26 2.25
C ILE A 333 20.55 15.37 2.85
N HIS A 334 20.47 15.50 4.17
CA HIS A 334 19.67 16.56 4.81
C HIS A 334 20.19 17.95 4.39
N PRO A 335 19.31 18.92 4.08
CA PRO A 335 17.85 18.86 4.06
C PRO A 335 17.26 18.46 2.70
N HIS A 336 18.04 18.04 1.70
CA HIS A 336 17.60 17.83 0.33
C HIS A 336 17.10 16.40 0.02
N TYR A 337 16.24 15.84 0.87
CA TYR A 337 15.76 14.46 0.76
C TYR A 337 15.12 14.07 -0.59
N LEU A 338 14.49 15.02 -1.29
CA LEU A 338 13.91 14.76 -2.62
C LEU A 338 15.02 14.47 -3.64
N ALA A 339 16.17 15.13 -3.53
CA ALA A 339 17.33 14.88 -4.39
C ALA A 339 18.08 13.59 -4.03
N PHE A 340 17.61 12.80 -3.07
CA PHE A 340 18.28 11.57 -2.69
C PHE A 340 18.35 10.60 -3.88
N PHE A 341 19.54 10.11 -4.16
CA PHE A 341 19.80 9.00 -5.06
C PHE A 341 20.92 8.17 -4.43
N ASN A 342 20.80 6.85 -4.46
CA ASN A 342 21.77 5.95 -3.85
C ASN A 342 23.03 5.80 -4.72
N GLN A 343 23.95 4.94 -4.26
CA GLN A 343 25.22 4.71 -4.92
C GLN A 343 25.08 4.08 -6.32
N LEU A 344 24.03 3.30 -6.58
CA LEU A 344 23.77 2.71 -7.90
C LEU A 344 23.48 3.78 -8.96
N ALA A 345 22.92 4.91 -8.53
CA ALA A 345 22.65 6.06 -9.39
C ALA A 345 23.86 6.98 -9.61
N GLY A 346 24.98 6.72 -8.91
CA GLY A 346 26.09 7.67 -8.80
C GLY A 346 25.81 8.82 -7.84
N GLY A 347 24.84 8.67 -6.93
CA GLY A 347 24.49 9.68 -5.91
C GLY A 347 23.62 10.83 -6.44
N PRO A 348 23.31 11.81 -5.56
CA PRO A 348 22.45 12.96 -5.88
C PRO A 348 22.90 13.77 -7.11
N GLU A 349 24.21 13.88 -7.34
CA GLU A 349 24.78 14.66 -8.44
C GLU A 349 24.49 14.09 -9.83
N LYS A 350 24.29 12.77 -9.93
CA LYS A 350 24.11 12.06 -11.21
C LYS A 350 22.69 11.52 -11.40
N GLY A 351 21.86 11.55 -10.37
CA GLY A 351 20.52 10.99 -10.39
C GLY A 351 19.57 11.58 -11.44
N TRP A 352 19.73 12.86 -11.77
CA TRP A 352 18.94 13.55 -12.81
C TRP A 352 19.11 12.92 -14.21
N LYS A 353 20.19 12.19 -14.46
CA LYS A 353 20.41 11.44 -15.71
C LYS A 353 19.52 10.20 -15.81
N ILE A 354 19.02 9.71 -14.68
CA ILE A 354 18.21 8.48 -14.59
C ILE A 354 16.73 8.86 -14.47
N LEU A 355 16.39 9.78 -13.56
CA LEU A 355 15.01 10.20 -13.27
C LEU A 355 14.95 11.70 -13.04
N ILE A 356 13.86 12.32 -13.48
CA ILE A 356 13.50 13.72 -13.21
C ILE A 356 12.08 13.79 -12.60
N ASP A 357 11.54 15.00 -12.42
CA ASP A 357 10.26 15.32 -11.80
C ASP A 357 10.21 15.14 -10.28
N SER A 358 9.09 14.66 -9.71
CA SER A 358 8.88 14.42 -8.28
C SER A 358 9.69 13.23 -7.75
N ASN A 359 10.90 13.05 -8.27
CA ASN A 359 11.86 12.04 -7.88
C ASN A 359 12.96 12.63 -7.04
#